data_AF-A0AAN4PQT3-F1
#
_entry.id   AF-A0AAN4PQT3-F1
#
_cell.length_a   1.000
_cell.length_b   1.000
_cell.length_c   1.000
_cell.angle_alpha   90.00
_cell.angle_beta   90.00
_cell.angle_gamma   90.00
#
_symmetry.space_group_name_H-M   'P 1'
#
loop_
_entity.id
_entity.type
_entity.pdbx_description
1 polymer ?
#
loop_
_entity_poly.entity_id
_entity_poly.type
_entity_poly.pdbx_seq_one_letter_code
_entity_poly.pdbx_strand_id
1 'polypeptide(L)'
;MATYETDPEIGFDQDDPRYWHALHVNLHHAILEKDMAEVKRLLSLGADINLKTEHGYTALDWADHLKNLEVAKCLLQDMNIKLHGYVEILKHIRAKRPIIVRALLEMGVTGMLAKNKRFHRGLILQACRIGHPTILQMLINCIPGYMITDYKQVYLQVAASEHNDDVLEILRARARQEEA
;
A
#
# COMPACT_ATOMS: atom_id res chain seq x y z
N MET A 1 13.12 -3.86 39.72
CA MET A 1 12.50 -4.95 38.96
C MET A 1 11.16 -4.41 38.49
N ALA A 2 11.03 -4.09 37.21
CA ALA A 2 9.72 -3.74 36.65
C ALA A 2 8.95 -5.05 36.55
N THR A 3 7.86 -5.19 37.31
CA THR A 3 6.90 -6.28 37.12
C THR A 3 6.18 -5.98 35.82
N TYR A 4 6.54 -6.67 34.74
CA TYR A 4 5.78 -6.63 33.50
C TYR A 4 4.42 -7.23 33.84
N GLU A 5 3.38 -6.40 33.82
CA GLU A 5 2.02 -6.89 34.00
C GLU A 5 1.73 -7.87 32.86
N THR A 6 1.37 -9.11 33.23
CA THR A 6 0.83 -10.11 32.29
C THR A 6 -0.24 -9.43 31.44
N ASP A 7 -0.05 -9.36 30.12
CA ASP A 7 -1.08 -8.86 29.22
C ASP A 7 -2.29 -9.81 29.32
N PRO A 8 -3.43 -9.36 29.89
CA PRO A 8 -4.55 -10.24 30.18
C PRO A 8 -5.22 -10.76 28.90
N GLU A 9 -4.99 -10.12 27.76
CA GLU A 9 -5.56 -10.51 26.47
C GLU A 9 -4.66 -11.47 25.69
N ILE A 10 -3.33 -11.41 25.89
CA ILE A 10 -2.38 -12.35 25.28
C ILE A 10 -2.23 -13.62 26.14
N GLY A 11 -2.33 -13.50 27.47
CA GLY A 11 -2.30 -14.64 28.39
C GLY A 11 -0.90 -15.25 28.62
N PHE A 12 0.16 -14.60 28.15
CA PHE A 12 1.56 -14.99 28.37
C PHE A 12 2.39 -13.80 28.85
N ASP A 13 3.48 -14.06 29.59
CA ASP A 13 4.49 -13.06 29.94
C ASP A 13 5.41 -12.77 28.75
N GLN A 14 5.96 -11.55 28.64
CA GLN A 14 6.89 -11.19 27.54
C GLN A 14 8.17 -12.06 27.50
N ASP A 15 8.55 -12.64 28.65
CA ASP A 15 9.66 -13.57 28.77
C ASP A 15 9.31 -14.98 28.25
N ASP A 16 8.03 -15.30 28.07
CA ASP A 16 7.58 -16.56 27.47
C ASP A 16 7.75 -16.51 25.94
N PRO A 17 8.46 -17.47 25.32
CA PRO A 17 8.63 -17.51 23.86
C PRO A 17 7.30 -17.53 23.08
N ARG A 18 6.21 -18.01 23.69
CA ARG A 18 4.88 -18.07 23.08
C ARG A 18 4.21 -16.69 23.01
N TYR A 19 4.62 -15.73 23.83
CA TYR A 19 4.06 -14.38 23.84
C TYR A 19 4.15 -13.74 22.46
N TRP A 20 5.35 -13.73 21.87
CA TRP A 20 5.54 -13.14 20.56
C TRP A 20 4.74 -13.88 19.50
N HIS A 21 4.73 -15.22 19.52
CA HIS A 21 3.89 -15.97 18.57
C HIS A 21 2.40 -15.57 18.67
N ALA A 22 1.85 -15.53 19.89
CA ALA A 22 0.47 -15.13 20.14
C ALA A 22 0.20 -13.68 19.73
N LEU A 23 1.09 -12.74 20.06
CA LEU A 23 0.99 -11.33 19.68
C LEU A 23 0.82 -11.16 18.16
N HIS A 24 1.64 -11.85 17.37
CA HIS A 24 1.58 -11.76 15.90
C HIS A 24 0.33 -12.41 15.33
N VAL A 25 -0.07 -13.58 15.84
CA VAL A 25 -1.29 -14.27 15.40
C VAL A 25 -2.52 -13.43 15.73
N ASN A 26 -2.57 -12.83 16.92
CA ASN A 26 -3.65 -11.94 17.35
C ASN A 26 -3.76 -10.71 16.45
N LEU A 27 -2.65 -10.18 15.91
CA LEU A 27 -2.71 -9.05 14.98
C LEU A 27 -3.49 -9.42 13.72
N HIS A 28 -3.25 -10.60 13.15
CA HIS A 28 -3.99 -11.08 11.99
C HIS A 28 -5.48 -11.26 12.30
N HIS A 29 -5.81 -11.82 13.47
CA HIS A 29 -7.20 -11.98 13.91
C HIS A 29 -7.91 -10.63 14.10
N ALA A 30 -7.27 -9.66 14.76
CA ALA A 30 -7.83 -8.33 14.95
C ALA A 30 -8.12 -7.62 13.61
N ILE A 31 -7.25 -7.81 12.61
CA ILE A 31 -7.48 -7.27 11.26
C ILE A 31 -8.69 -7.93 10.60
N LEU A 32 -8.86 -9.25 10.74
CA LEU A 32 -9.99 -9.99 10.17
C LEU A 32 -11.32 -9.56 10.79
N GLU A 33 -11.34 -9.38 12.11
CA GLU A 33 -12.51 -8.90 12.87
C GLU A 33 -12.75 -7.39 12.71
N LYS A 34 -11.84 -6.67 12.02
CA LYS A 34 -11.87 -5.22 11.84
C LYS A 34 -11.83 -4.46 13.17
N ASP A 35 -11.24 -5.06 14.20
CA ASP A 35 -11.05 -4.42 15.49
C ASP A 35 -9.85 -3.48 15.45
N MET A 36 -10.11 -2.23 15.07
CA MET A 36 -9.08 -1.20 14.99
C MET A 36 -8.47 -0.82 16.34
N ALA A 37 -9.18 -1.01 17.46
CA ALA A 37 -8.63 -0.74 18.77
C ALA A 37 -7.55 -1.77 19.10
N GLU A 38 -7.86 -3.04 18.85
CA GLU A 38 -6.94 -4.13 19.10
C GLU A 38 -5.75 -4.12 18.13
N VAL A 39 -5.97 -3.80 16.84
CA VAL A 39 -4.86 -3.59 15.89
C VAL A 39 -3.87 -2.56 16.41
N LYS A 40 -4.34 -1.41 16.89
CA LYS A 40 -3.46 -0.34 17.42
C LYS A 40 -2.73 -0.81 18.68
N ARG A 41 -3.42 -1.52 19.57
CA ARG A 41 -2.84 -2.04 20.81
C ARG A 41 -1.72 -3.03 20.52
N LEU A 42 -1.98 -4.04 19.68
CA LEU A 42 -0.99 -5.06 19.31
C LEU A 42 0.22 -4.48 18.59
N LEU A 43 0.02 -3.49 17.71
CA LEU A 43 1.12 -2.76 17.08
C LEU A 43 1.96 -1.99 18.11
N SER A 44 1.33 -1.36 19.10
CA SER A 44 2.04 -0.64 20.18
C SER A 44 2.87 -1.56 21.07
N LEU A 45 2.50 -2.85 21.15
CA LEU A 45 3.25 -3.90 21.84
C LEU A 45 4.40 -4.48 20.99
N GLY A 46 4.54 -4.06 19.74
CA GLY A 46 5.63 -4.47 18.86
C GLY A 46 5.31 -5.67 17.97
N ALA A 47 4.03 -5.92 17.66
CA ALA A 47 3.66 -6.95 16.68
C ALA A 47 4.33 -6.67 15.31
N ASP A 48 5.15 -7.61 14.84
CA ASP A 48 5.77 -7.62 13.52
C ASP A 48 4.73 -7.83 12.41
N ILE A 49 4.51 -6.78 11.64
CA ILE A 49 3.59 -6.74 10.50
C ILE A 49 4.04 -7.65 9.33
N ASN A 50 5.31 -8.07 9.30
CA ASN A 50 5.90 -8.85 8.20
C ASN A 50 5.78 -10.35 8.42
N LEU A 51 5.42 -10.80 9.62
CA LEU A 51 5.22 -12.22 9.88
C LEU A 51 3.99 -12.73 9.14
N LYS A 52 4.17 -13.92 8.58
CA LYS A 52 3.16 -14.59 7.77
C LYS A 52 2.35 -15.54 8.63
N THR A 53 1.05 -15.62 8.35
CA THR A 53 0.18 -16.69 8.83
C THR A 53 0.61 -18.05 8.23
N GLU A 54 -0.02 -19.13 8.70
CA GLU A 54 0.15 -20.48 8.13
C GLU A 54 -0.23 -20.55 6.64
N HIS A 55 -1.07 -19.63 6.17
CA HIS A 55 -1.45 -19.48 4.77
C HIS A 55 -0.50 -18.59 3.95
N GLY A 56 0.57 -18.07 4.57
CA GLY A 56 1.59 -17.27 3.91
C GLY A 56 1.28 -15.77 3.80
N TYR A 57 0.23 -15.28 4.47
CA TYR A 57 -0.21 -13.88 4.40
C TYR A 57 0.33 -13.03 5.54
N THR A 58 0.83 -11.84 5.21
CA THR A 58 1.23 -10.79 6.14
C THR A 58 0.03 -9.92 6.55
N ALA A 59 0.20 -9.06 7.56
CA ALA A 59 -0.85 -8.14 7.99
C ALA A 59 -1.29 -7.18 6.86
N LEU A 60 -0.33 -6.73 6.04
CA LEU A 60 -0.61 -5.90 4.87
C LEU A 60 -1.35 -6.66 3.75
N ASP A 61 -1.14 -7.97 3.64
CA ASP A 61 -1.88 -8.79 2.67
C ASP A 61 -3.36 -8.82 3.05
N TRP A 62 -3.67 -9.05 4.34
CA TRP A 62 -5.05 -9.00 4.83
C TRP A 62 -5.68 -7.63 4.64
N ALA A 63 -4.94 -6.54 4.90
CA ALA A 63 -5.45 -5.19 4.67
C ALA A 63 -5.86 -4.95 3.20
N ASP A 64 -5.07 -5.44 2.24
CA ASP A 64 -5.39 -5.33 0.81
C ASP A 64 -6.57 -6.24 0.42
N HIS A 65 -6.57 -7.50 0.88
CA HIS A 65 -7.67 -8.46 0.64
C HIS A 65 -9.02 -7.97 1.17
N LEU A 66 -9.03 -7.39 2.36
CA LEU A 66 -10.23 -6.85 3.00
C LEU A 66 -10.59 -5.43 2.53
N LYS A 67 -9.77 -4.84 1.66
CA LYS A 67 -9.91 -3.46 1.18
C LYS A 67 -9.95 -2.42 2.31
N ASN A 68 -9.23 -2.70 3.40
CA ASN A 68 -9.24 -1.87 4.61
C ASN A 68 -8.10 -0.86 4.59
N LEU A 69 -8.40 0.35 4.10
CA LEU A 69 -7.44 1.44 4.03
C LEU A 69 -6.94 1.90 5.41
N GLU A 70 -7.80 1.90 6.42
CA GLU A 70 -7.45 2.37 7.75
C GLU A 70 -6.41 1.45 8.40
N VAL A 71 -6.64 0.13 8.33
CA VAL A 71 -5.66 -0.88 8.75
C VAL A 71 -4.35 -0.70 7.97
N ALA A 72 -4.40 -0.57 6.64
CA ALA A 72 -3.19 -0.39 5.83
C ALA A 72 -2.36 0.83 6.27
N LYS A 73 -3.02 1.96 6.57
CA LYS A 73 -2.34 3.15 7.09
C LYS A 73 -1.76 2.93 8.48
N CYS A 74 -2.50 2.26 9.36
CA CYS A 74 -2.05 1.97 10.72
C CYS A 74 -0.82 1.06 10.71
N LEU A 75 -0.81 0.02 9.88
CA LEU A 75 0.34 -0.89 9.72
C LEU A 75 1.58 -0.19 9.15
N LEU A 76 1.40 0.85 8.34
CA LEU A 76 2.50 1.60 7.71
C LEU A 76 2.91 2.86 8.50
N GLN A 77 2.31 3.12 9.67
CA GLN A 77 2.43 4.41 10.36
C GLN A 77 3.87 4.80 10.73
N ASP A 78 4.69 3.81 11.10
CA ASP A 78 6.08 4.03 11.54
C ASP A 78 7.08 4.04 10.38
N MET A 79 6.62 3.79 9.16
CA MET A 79 7.48 3.79 7.98
C MET A 79 7.99 5.21 7.68
N ASN A 80 9.30 5.33 7.49
CA ASN A 80 9.90 6.57 7.00
C ASN A 80 9.57 6.79 5.51
N ILE A 81 8.42 7.42 5.24
CA ILE A 81 7.92 7.74 3.89
C ILE A 81 8.95 8.48 3.05
N LYS A 82 9.69 9.43 3.64
CA LYS A 82 10.67 10.24 2.91
C LYS A 82 11.82 9.39 2.35
N LEU A 83 12.24 8.38 3.10
CA LEU A 83 13.36 7.52 2.73
C LEU A 83 12.90 6.32 1.86
N HIS A 84 11.79 5.68 2.21
CA HIS A 84 11.39 4.40 1.64
C HIS A 84 10.14 4.47 0.74
N GLY A 85 9.38 5.57 0.78
CA GLY A 85 8.05 5.66 0.15
C GLY A 85 8.04 5.34 -1.35
N TYR A 86 9.06 5.73 -2.10
CA TYR A 86 9.16 5.40 -3.53
C TYR A 86 9.40 3.91 -3.79
N VAL A 87 10.28 3.27 -3.02
CA VAL A 87 10.58 1.84 -3.18
C VAL A 87 9.36 1.02 -2.79
N GLU A 88 8.71 1.38 -1.68
CA GLU A 88 7.55 0.64 -1.18
C GLU A 88 6.34 0.78 -2.12
N ILE A 89 6.02 1.98 -2.62
CA ILE A 89 4.91 2.14 -3.56
C ILE A 89 5.16 1.37 -4.87
N LEU A 90 6.39 1.36 -5.36
CA LEU A 90 6.75 0.63 -6.58
C LEU A 90 6.59 -0.89 -6.40
N LYS A 91 6.96 -1.42 -5.25
CA LYS A 91 6.74 -2.84 -4.88
C LYS A 91 5.25 -3.18 -4.90
N HIS A 92 4.39 -2.36 -4.28
CA HIS A 92 2.94 -2.60 -4.23
C HIS A 92 2.22 -2.38 -5.55
N ILE A 93 2.74 -1.49 -6.42
CA ILE A 93 2.30 -1.38 -7.81
C ILE A 93 2.54 -2.71 -8.54
N ARG A 94 3.77 -3.24 -8.50
CA ARG A 94 4.10 -4.53 -9.15
C ARG A 94 3.30 -5.70 -8.60
N ALA A 95 3.04 -5.69 -7.31
CA ALA A 95 2.22 -6.70 -6.63
C ALA A 95 0.70 -6.52 -6.86
N LYS A 96 0.27 -5.49 -7.61
CA LYS A 96 -1.15 -5.21 -7.91
C LYS A 96 -2.00 -5.00 -6.63
N ARG A 97 -1.46 -4.25 -5.66
CA ARG A 97 -2.08 -3.99 -4.34
C ARG A 97 -2.61 -2.56 -4.23
N PRO A 98 -3.80 -2.25 -4.80
CA PRO A 98 -4.30 -0.89 -4.91
C PRO A 98 -4.56 -0.23 -3.55
N ILE A 99 -4.89 -0.99 -2.51
CA ILE A 99 -5.22 -0.42 -1.20
C ILE A 99 -3.96 0.09 -0.52
N ILE A 100 -2.88 -0.68 -0.63
CA ILE A 100 -1.58 -0.28 -0.10
C ILE A 100 -1.01 0.90 -0.90
N VAL A 101 -1.13 0.89 -2.23
CA VAL A 101 -0.76 2.05 -3.06
C VAL A 101 -1.54 3.30 -2.62
N ARG A 102 -2.83 3.16 -2.30
CA ARG A 102 -3.67 4.28 -1.84
C ARG A 102 -3.19 4.81 -0.50
N ALA A 103 -2.95 3.92 0.47
CA ALA A 103 -2.42 4.29 1.77
C ALA A 103 -1.12 5.10 1.63
N LEU A 104 -0.16 4.59 0.85
CA LEU A 104 1.12 5.25 0.61
C LEU A 104 0.97 6.65 -0.01
N LEU A 105 0.10 6.80 -1.01
CA LEU A 105 -0.19 8.10 -1.63
C LEU A 105 -0.75 9.09 -0.59
N GLU A 106 -1.69 8.66 0.26
CA GLU A 106 -2.31 9.47 1.30
C GLU A 106 -1.35 9.77 2.49
N MET A 107 -0.33 8.93 2.71
CA MET A 107 0.68 9.10 3.77
C MET A 107 1.85 10.01 3.38
N GLY A 108 1.79 10.65 2.21
CA GLY A 108 2.76 11.69 1.81
C GLY A 108 3.64 11.34 0.62
N VAL A 109 3.54 10.12 0.05
CA VAL A 109 4.22 9.79 -1.20
C VAL A 109 3.79 10.74 -2.32
N THR A 110 2.52 11.16 -2.35
CA THR A 110 2.01 12.16 -3.29
C THR A 110 2.86 13.44 -3.33
N GLY A 111 3.24 13.97 -2.16
CA GLY A 111 4.08 15.18 -2.07
C GLY A 111 5.50 14.97 -2.61
N MET A 112 6.04 13.74 -2.51
CA MET A 112 7.33 13.39 -3.10
C MET A 112 7.23 13.30 -4.63
N LEU A 113 6.16 12.72 -5.15
CA LEU A 113 5.91 12.57 -6.58
C LEU A 113 5.67 13.93 -7.26
N ALA A 114 4.96 14.85 -6.58
CA ALA A 114 4.76 16.23 -7.06
C ALA A 114 6.08 16.99 -7.26
N LYS A 115 7.08 16.75 -6.41
CA LYS A 115 8.40 17.38 -6.49
C LYS A 115 9.32 16.73 -7.53
N ASN A 116 9.05 15.48 -7.92
CA ASN A 116 9.85 14.73 -8.87
C ASN A 116 8.98 14.08 -9.94
N LYS A 117 8.66 14.86 -10.97
CA LYS A 117 7.86 14.40 -12.13
C LYS A 117 8.45 13.14 -12.77
N ARG A 118 9.79 12.97 -12.81
CA ARG A 118 10.42 11.77 -13.39
C ARG A 118 10.03 10.50 -12.63
N PHE A 119 10.02 10.55 -11.29
CA PHE A 119 9.62 9.42 -10.46
C PHE A 119 8.14 9.08 -10.66
N HIS A 120 7.27 10.10 -10.66
CA HIS A 120 5.84 9.94 -10.91
C HIS A 120 5.54 9.29 -12.26
N ARG A 121 6.13 9.81 -13.35
CA ARG A 121 6.02 9.21 -14.69
C ARG A 121 6.52 7.77 -14.72
N GLY A 122 7.59 7.48 -13.99
CA GLY A 122 8.11 6.12 -13.82
C GLY A 122 7.08 5.18 -13.22
N LEU A 123 6.34 5.60 -12.19
CA LEU A 123 5.26 4.79 -11.59
C LEU A 123 4.09 4.61 -12.55
N ILE A 124 3.70 5.63 -13.32
CA ILE A 124 2.65 5.52 -14.34
C ILE A 124 3.07 4.51 -15.42
N LEU A 125 4.32 4.55 -15.91
CA LEU A 125 4.81 3.55 -16.87
C LEU A 125 4.74 2.13 -16.31
N GLN A 126 5.05 1.94 -15.02
CA GLN A 126 4.91 0.65 -14.37
C GLN A 126 3.44 0.22 -14.29
N ALA A 127 2.52 1.13 -13.94
CA ALA A 127 1.09 0.87 -13.95
C ALA A 127 0.56 0.50 -15.35
N CYS A 128 1.09 1.14 -16.40
CA CYS A 128 0.78 0.79 -17.78
C CYS A 128 1.26 -0.62 -18.15
N ARG A 129 2.43 -1.04 -17.66
CA ARG A 129 2.98 -2.38 -17.92
C ARG A 129 2.18 -3.48 -17.24
N ILE A 130 1.88 -3.30 -15.96
CA ILE A 130 1.18 -4.34 -15.18
C ILE A 130 -0.29 -4.48 -15.57
N GLY A 131 -0.85 -3.49 -16.27
CA GLY A 131 -2.25 -3.50 -16.71
C GLY A 131 -3.24 -3.36 -15.56
N HIS A 132 -3.02 -2.44 -14.62
CA HIS A 132 -3.93 -2.27 -13.48
C HIS A 132 -4.68 -0.92 -13.53
N PRO A 133 -5.94 -0.90 -14.03
CA PRO A 133 -6.75 0.31 -14.18
C PRO A 133 -6.85 1.18 -12.93
N THR A 134 -7.18 0.59 -11.78
CA THR A 134 -7.33 1.34 -10.52
C THR A 134 -6.04 2.03 -10.09
N ILE A 135 -4.92 1.31 -10.10
CA ILE A 135 -3.60 1.88 -9.74
C ILE A 135 -3.21 2.98 -10.73
N LEU A 136 -3.43 2.77 -12.02
CA LEU A 136 -3.19 3.80 -13.04
C LEU A 136 -3.99 5.06 -12.74
N GLN A 137 -5.29 4.92 -12.48
CA GLN A 137 -6.18 6.05 -12.20
C GLN A 137 -5.75 6.80 -10.93
N MET A 138 -5.35 6.07 -9.89
CA MET A 138 -4.82 6.66 -8.67
C MET A 138 -3.55 7.48 -8.93
N LEU A 139 -2.61 6.94 -9.73
CA LEU A 139 -1.38 7.63 -10.05
C LEU A 139 -1.62 8.85 -10.95
N ILE A 140 -2.51 8.78 -11.93
CA ILE A 140 -2.87 9.93 -12.78
C ILE A 140 -3.50 11.04 -11.92
N ASN A 141 -4.37 10.67 -10.97
CA ASN A 141 -5.16 11.64 -10.20
C ASN A 141 -4.45 12.13 -8.93
N CYS A 142 -3.36 11.50 -8.47
CA CYS A 142 -2.75 11.84 -7.18
C CYS A 142 -2.13 13.24 -7.14
N ILE A 143 -1.67 13.78 -8.28
CA ILE A 143 -1.08 15.12 -8.35
C ILE A 143 -2.05 16.05 -9.06
N PRO A 144 -2.59 17.08 -8.37
CA PRO A 144 -3.46 18.08 -8.99
C PRO A 144 -2.77 18.75 -10.19
N GLY A 145 -3.47 18.84 -11.32
CA GLY A 145 -2.98 19.48 -12.54
C GLY A 145 -1.89 18.69 -13.29
N TYR A 146 -1.62 17.44 -12.90
CA TYR A 146 -0.78 16.57 -13.73
C TYR A 146 -1.50 16.21 -15.03
N MET A 147 -0.79 16.39 -16.14
CA MET A 147 -1.27 16.10 -17.49
C MET A 147 -0.52 14.89 -18.04
N ILE A 148 -1.23 13.90 -18.57
CA ILE A 148 -0.60 12.75 -19.24
C ILE A 148 -0.16 13.09 -20.66
N THR A 149 -0.73 14.14 -21.28
CA THR A 149 -0.45 14.56 -22.67
C THR A 149 1.05 14.75 -22.94
N ASP A 150 1.81 15.29 -21.99
CA ASP A 150 3.27 15.47 -22.08
C ASP A 150 4.04 14.18 -22.44
N TYR A 151 3.54 13.02 -22.03
CA TYR A 151 4.19 11.70 -22.19
C TYR A 151 3.24 10.64 -22.76
N LYS A 152 2.09 11.06 -23.31
CA LYS A 152 0.98 10.21 -23.78
C LYS A 152 1.46 9.08 -24.69
N GLN A 153 2.28 9.38 -25.68
CA GLN A 153 2.71 8.38 -26.66
C GLN A 153 3.49 7.24 -26.01
N VAL A 154 4.35 7.54 -25.02
CA VAL A 154 5.12 6.52 -24.30
C VAL A 154 4.19 5.66 -23.44
N TYR A 155 3.21 6.27 -22.75
CA TYR A 155 2.23 5.50 -21.96
C TYR A 155 1.38 4.57 -22.82
N LEU A 156 0.89 5.07 -23.96
CA LEU A 156 0.10 4.28 -24.90
C LEU A 156 0.93 3.14 -25.52
N GLN A 157 2.17 3.42 -25.94
CA GLN A 157 3.04 2.39 -26.51
C GLN A 157 3.29 1.25 -25.53
N VAL A 158 3.60 1.57 -24.27
CA VAL A 158 3.86 0.57 -23.22
C VAL A 158 2.60 -0.23 -22.89
N ALA A 159 1.44 0.42 -22.76
CA ALA A 159 0.19 -0.29 -22.52
C ALA A 159 -0.19 -1.21 -23.70
N ALA A 160 0.04 -0.76 -24.94
CA ALA A 160 -0.23 -1.54 -26.13
C ALA A 160 0.72 -2.73 -26.30
N SER A 161 2.03 -2.56 -26.02
CA SER A 161 2.99 -3.66 -26.10
C SER A 161 2.71 -4.78 -25.10
N GLU A 162 2.02 -4.47 -24.02
CA GLU A 162 1.66 -5.41 -22.95
C GLU A 162 0.19 -5.87 -23.06
N HIS A 163 -0.49 -5.52 -24.17
CA HIS A 163 -1.88 -5.88 -24.45
C HIS A 163 -2.89 -5.48 -23.34
N ASN A 164 -2.65 -4.33 -22.69
CA ASN A 164 -3.49 -3.83 -21.61
C ASN A 164 -4.56 -2.86 -22.15
N ASP A 165 -5.63 -3.40 -22.73
CA ASP A 165 -6.68 -2.61 -23.39
C ASP A 165 -7.43 -1.66 -22.44
N ASP A 166 -7.78 -2.10 -21.22
CA ASP A 166 -8.43 -1.24 -20.21
C ASP A 166 -7.59 0.01 -19.88
N VAL A 167 -6.27 -0.19 -19.77
CA VAL A 167 -5.31 0.91 -19.53
C VAL A 167 -5.24 1.83 -20.75
N LEU A 168 -5.24 1.28 -21.96
CA LEU A 168 -5.25 2.07 -23.20
C LEU A 168 -6.50 2.95 -23.28
N GLU A 169 -7.67 2.41 -22.93
CA GLU A 169 -8.92 3.16 -22.91
C GLU A 169 -8.86 4.32 -21.91
N ILE A 170 -8.38 4.08 -20.69
CA ILE A 170 -8.20 5.11 -19.66
C ILE A 170 -7.27 6.22 -20.16
N LEU A 171 -6.10 5.85 -20.70
CA LEU A 171 -5.13 6.82 -21.21
C LEU A 171 -5.69 7.65 -22.37
N ARG A 172 -6.40 7.01 -23.31
CA ARG A 172 -7.02 7.71 -24.45
C ARG A 172 -8.14 8.64 -23.99
N ALA A 173 -9.00 8.18 -23.08
CA ALA A 173 -10.09 8.98 -22.54
C ALA A 173 -9.56 10.19 -21.78
N ARG A 174 -8.56 9.99 -20.91
CA ARG A 174 -7.93 11.07 -20.16
C ARG A 174 -7.24 12.08 -21.07
N ALA A 175 -6.52 11.64 -22.09
CA ALA A 175 -5.86 12.54 -23.03
C ALA A 175 -6.86 13.43 -23.79
N ARG A 176 -8.00 12.86 -24.25
CA ARG A 176 -9.05 13.65 -24.91
C ARG A 176 -9.65 14.72 -23.98
N GLN A 177 -9.80 14.42 -22.70
CA GLN A 177 -10.27 15.40 -21.71
C GLN A 177 -9.27 16.53 -21.47
N GLU A 178 -7.97 16.22 -21.57
CA GLU A 178 -6.87 17.18 -21.37
C GLU A 178 -6.62 18.07 -22.61
N GLU A 179 -7.06 17.62 -23.80
CA GLU A 179 -6.90 18.30 -25.09
C GLU A 179 -8.14 19.15 -25.50
N ALA A 180 -9.25 19.02 -24.77
CA ALA A 180 -10.52 19.73 -25.02
C ALA A 180 -10.59 21.05 -24.25
#